data_AF-A0A7K5YAQ2-F1
#
_entry.id   AF-A0A7K5YAQ2-F1
#
_cell.length_a   1.000
_cell.length_b   1.000
_cell.length_c   1.000
_cell.angle_alpha   90.00
_cell.angle_beta   90.00
_cell.angle_gamma   90.00
#
_symmetry.space_group_name_H-M   'P 1'
#
loop_
_entity.id
_entity.type
_entity.pdbx_description
1 polymer ?
#
loop_
_entity_poly.entity_id
_entity_poly.type
_entity_poly.pdbx_seq_one_letter_code
_entity_poly.pdbx_strand_id
1 'polypeptide(L)' 'ISATHFFSGLLTRLQASAPTIRTLSSSNSFSQNIPSCLWKLGRLNHVAIAVPDLEKAQSLYKDVLGAQV' A
#
# COMPACT_ATOMS: atom_id res chain seq x y z
N ILE A 1 -37.23 -42.27 12.03
CA ILE A 1 -37.32 -43.53 11.23
C ILE A 1 -36.58 -43.25 9.92
N SER A 2 -35.30 -43.65 9.86
CA SER A 2 -34.76 -44.70 8.98
C SER A 2 -34.55 -44.19 7.54
N ALA A 3 -33.35 -43.77 7.13
CA ALA A 3 -32.13 -44.53 6.77
C ALA A 3 -32.06 -44.90 5.27
N THR A 4 -30.96 -44.45 4.63
CA THR A 4 -30.22 -45.04 3.48
C THR A 4 -30.93 -45.14 2.13
N HIS A 5 -30.35 -44.75 0.99
CA HIS A 5 -29.29 -45.45 0.23
C HIS A 5 -28.54 -44.46 -0.70
N PHE A 6 -27.21 -44.41 -0.67
CA PHE A 6 -26.26 -45.11 -1.58
C PHE A 6 -26.30 -44.65 -3.04
N PHE A 7 -25.38 -43.77 -3.46
CA PHE A 7 -24.84 -43.79 -4.83
C PHE A 7 -23.35 -43.43 -4.86
N SER A 8 -22.63 -44.38 -5.45
CA SER A 8 -21.21 -44.43 -5.77
C SER A 8 -20.78 -43.31 -6.73
N GLY A 9 -19.57 -42.79 -6.54
CA GLY A 9 -18.97 -41.83 -7.46
C GLY A 9 -17.61 -41.36 -6.99
N LEU A 10 -16.61 -42.24 -7.05
CA LEU A 10 -15.20 -41.91 -6.77
C LEU A 10 -14.66 -41.01 -7.90
N LEU A 11 -14.92 -39.70 -7.83
CA LEU A 11 -14.29 -38.73 -8.72
C LEU A 11 -12.94 -38.33 -8.09
N THR A 12 -11.91 -39.10 -8.42
CA THR A 12 -10.52 -38.74 -8.12
C THR A 12 -10.17 -37.47 -8.89
N ARG A 13 -10.37 -36.33 -8.23
CA ARG A 13 -10.01 -35.02 -8.77
C ARG A 13 -8.48 -34.96 -8.81
N LEU A 14 -7.89 -35.14 -10.01
CA LEU A 14 -6.48 -34.93 -10.25
C LEU A 14 -6.14 -33.47 -9.91
N GLN A 15 -5.65 -33.23 -8.69
CA GLN A 15 -5.03 -31.97 -8.31
C GLN A 15 -3.63 -31.93 -8.94
N ALA A 16 -3.56 -31.66 -10.23
CA ALA A 16 -2.31 -31.23 -10.85
C ALA A 16 -1.94 -29.89 -10.22
N SER A 17 -0.94 -29.89 -9.34
CA SER A 17 -0.31 -28.67 -8.84
C SER A 17 0.41 -28.03 -10.02
N ALA A 18 -0.30 -27.21 -10.78
CA ALA A 18 0.30 -26.39 -11.82
C ALA A 18 1.23 -25.39 -11.11
N PRO A 19 2.51 -25.27 -11.52
CA PRO A 19 3.36 -24.22 -10.97
C PRO A 19 2.68 -22.90 -11.30
N THR A 20 2.25 -22.18 -10.27
CA THR A 20 1.73 -20.82 -10.44
C THR A 20 2.93 -19.94 -10.78
N ILE A 21 3.21 -19.79 -12.08
CA ILE A 21 4.19 -18.82 -12.57
C ILE A 21 3.64 -17.44 -12.21
N ARG A 22 4.19 -16.84 -11.16
CA ARG A 22 3.84 -15.48 -10.75
C ARG A 22 4.50 -14.52 -11.75
N THR A 23 3.75 -14.09 -12.76
CA THR A 23 4.19 -13.08 -13.72
C THR A 23 4.50 -11.79 -12.96
N LEU A 24 5.76 -11.35 -12.99
CA LEU A 24 6.16 -10.07 -12.43
C LEU A 24 5.62 -8.96 -13.34
N SER A 25 4.81 -8.06 -12.78
CA SER A 25 4.35 -6.87 -13.49
C SER A 25 5.47 -5.83 -13.44
N SER A 26 6.11 -5.58 -14.58
CA SER A 26 6.98 -4.41 -14.75
C SER A 26 6.11 -3.16 -14.77
N SER A 27 6.11 -2.40 -13.67
CA SER A 27 5.55 -1.06 -13.64
C SER A 27 6.45 -0.15 -14.48
N ASN A 28 5.90 0.46 -15.53
CA ASN A 28 6.60 1.58 -16.18
C ASN A 28 6.84 2.64 -15.10
N SER A 29 8.10 3.04 -14.93
CA SER A 29 8.44 4.20 -14.11
C SER A 29 7.65 5.37 -14.67
N PHE A 30 6.65 5.82 -13.90
CA PHE A 30 5.88 6.98 -14.27
C PHE A 30 6.82 8.19 -14.20
N SER A 31 7.41 8.53 -15.34
CA SER A 31 8.06 9.82 -15.51
C SER A 31 6.94 10.84 -15.55
N GLN A 32 6.58 11.40 -14.38
CA GLN A 32 5.67 12.52 -14.31
C GLN A 32 6.35 13.66 -15.09
N ASN A 33 5.99 13.87 -16.36
CA ASN A 33 6.29 15.12 -17.05
C ASN A 33 5.35 16.18 -16.45
N ILE A 34 5.63 16.58 -15.20
CA ILE A 34 4.88 17.63 -14.53
C ILE A 34 5.08 18.89 -15.37
N PRO A 35 4.01 19.46 -15.94
CA PRO A 35 4.10 20.70 -16.69
C PRO A 35 4.83 21.76 -15.84
N SER A 36 5.81 22.44 -16.41
CA SER A 36 6.58 23.47 -15.70
C SER A 36 5.71 24.55 -15.07
N CYS A 37 4.51 24.76 -15.61
CA CYS A 37 3.48 25.66 -15.09
C CYS A 37 2.90 25.23 -13.73
N LEU A 38 2.83 23.93 -13.41
CA LEU A 38 2.33 23.44 -12.12
C LEU A 38 3.27 23.77 -10.96
N TRP A 39 4.59 23.85 -11.22
CA TRP A 39 5.55 24.38 -10.24
C TRP A 39 5.40 25.90 -10.01
N LYS A 40 4.62 26.60 -10.85
CA LYS A 40 4.31 28.03 -10.67
C LYS A 40 3.14 28.28 -9.72
N LEU A 41 2.51 27.24 -9.16
CA LEU A 41 1.40 27.37 -8.19
C LEU A 41 1.83 28.02 -6.85
N GLY A 42 3.12 28.31 -6.71
CA GLY A 42 3.70 28.96 -5.54
C GLY A 42 4.34 27.96 -4.58
N ARG A 43 5.00 28.49 -3.54
CA ARG A 43 5.59 27.67 -2.47
C ARG A 43 4.55 27.40 -1.39
N LEU A 44 4.55 26.20 -0.83
CA LEU A 44 3.79 25.90 0.38
C LEU A 44 4.44 26.66 1.55
N ASN A 45 3.71 27.64 2.10
CA ASN A 45 4.29 28.59 3.05
C ASN A 45 4.14 28.17 4.52
N HIS A 46 3.13 27.35 4.86
CA HIS A 46 2.92 26.84 6.22
C HIS A 46 2.08 25.56 6.20
N VAL A 47 2.31 24.66 7.16
CA VAL A 47 1.52 23.44 7.37
C VAL A 47 1.25 23.30 8.87
N ALA A 48 -0.02 23.09 9.23
CA ALA A 48 -0.41 22.74 10.59
C ALA A 48 -0.49 21.22 10.72
N ILE A 49 0.17 20.66 11.73
CA ILE A 49 0.19 19.22 12.00
C ILE A 49 -0.44 19.00 13.38
N ALA A 50 -1.52 18.21 13.42
CA ALA A 50 -2.11 17.82 14.69
C ALA A 50 -1.21 16.76 15.36
N VAL A 51 -0.72 17.07 16.55
CA VAL A 51 0.12 16.19 17.35
C VAL A 51 -0.52 15.90 18.70
N PRO A 52 -0.30 14.70 19.28
CA PRO A 52 -0.84 14.36 20.59
C PRO A 52 -0.14 15.09 21.75
N ASP A 53 1.10 15.53 21.55
CA ASP A 53 1.94 16.18 22.55
C ASP A 53 2.87 17.19 21.82
N LEU A 54 2.73 18.48 22.15
CA LEU A 54 3.46 19.56 21.48
C LEU A 54 4.93 19.61 21.87
N GLU A 55 5.26 19.31 23.13
CA GLU A 55 6.62 19.38 23.65
C GLU A 55 7.49 18.30 23.00
N LYS A 56 6.98 17.07 22.94
CA LYS A 56 7.66 15.97 22.24
C LYS A 56 7.81 16.24 20.75
N ALA A 57 6.78 16.81 20.12
CA ALA A 57 6.83 17.15 18.70
C ALA A 57 7.90 18.23 18.44
N GLN A 58 7.95 19.29 19.25
CA GLN A 58 8.93 20.36 19.10
C GLN A 58 10.37 19.83 19.24
N SER A 59 10.64 18.98 20.23
CA SER A 59 11.94 18.30 20.36
C SER A 59 12.26 17.45 19.14
N LEU A 60 11.31 16.66 18.62
CA LEU A 60 11.56 15.85 17.43
C LEU A 60 11.90 16.71 16.20
N TYR A 61 11.14 17.78 15.95
CA TYR A 61 11.39 18.66 14.81
C TYR A 61 12.71 19.42 14.95
N LYS A 62 13.07 19.84 16.16
CA LYS A 62 14.33 20.54 16.44
C LYS A 62 15.53 19.60 16.39
N ASP A 63 15.46 18.47 17.09
CA ASP A 63 16.62 17.63 17.39
C ASP A 63 16.94 16.65 16.26
N VAL A 64 15.91 16.20 15.51
CA VAL A 64 16.09 15.28 14.37
C VAL A 64 16.19 16.03 13.05
N LEU A 65 15.34 17.04 12.85
CA LEU A 65 15.22 17.73 11.57
C LEU A 65 15.92 19.10 11.55
N GLY A 66 16.44 19.57 12.69
CA GLY A 66 17.09 20.89 12.78
C GLY A 66 16.15 22.06 12.52
N ALA A 67 14.83 21.84 12.63
CA ALA A 67 13.84 22.86 12.33
C ALA A 67 13.77 23.92 13.43
N GLN A 68 13.56 25.18 13.03
CA GLN A 68 13.07 26.22 13.94
C GLN A 68 11.54 26.16 13.96
N VAL A 69 11.01 25.84 15.13
CA VAL A 69 9.59 25.61 15.43
C VAL A 69 9.16 26.44 16.62
#